data_AF-A0A942W8Z2-F1
#
_entry.id   AF-A0A942W8Z2-F1
#
_cell.length_a   1.000
_cell.length_b   1.000
_cell.length_c   1.000
_cell.angle_alpha   90.00
_cell.angle_beta   90.00
_cell.angle_gamma   90.00
#
_symmetry.space_group_name_H-M   'P 1'
#
loop_
_entity.id
_entity.type
_entity.pdbx_description
1 polymer ?
#
loop_
_entity_poly.entity_id
_entity_poly.type
_entity_poly.pdbx_seq_one_letter_code
_entity_poly.pdbx_strand_id
1 'polypeptide(L)'
;MKTSIKITAKLLMLCLFLLFTPFVHGLKQSLEASSDWLQSLVYRQRTYTQNMHLKESLNILSYNTNITLPKEEISVETTKEHPSVVPNTAVPSTKQQKKIYIYNTHQSEAYQDGKTVLDAALILGKKLEEKGYKVVVETNDFIAYMRSQGWDYNSSYKVSYKYLNDALVNYGGFDLVIDFHRDSVPRSASVLTYNNKNYAKTMMVVGGLGKNAQSATAVSTTLTDIINTKVNGMMKSVMIREAYYNQEVHENIVLMEVGSDANTFSEVQNSIDVLAEGIDELLKGEDQ
;
A
#
# COMPACT_ATOMS: atom_id res chain seq x y z
N MET A 1 -23.73 39.41 -30.10
CA MET A 1 -23.24 40.62 -29.40
C MET A 1 -23.51 40.63 -27.89
N LYS A 2 -24.75 40.42 -27.41
CA LYS A 2 -25.08 40.56 -25.98
C LYS A 2 -24.36 39.57 -25.04
N THR A 3 -24.00 38.38 -25.51
CA THR A 3 -23.32 37.35 -24.69
C THR A 3 -21.83 37.62 -24.53
N SER A 4 -21.15 38.06 -25.59
CA SER A 4 -19.72 38.40 -25.55
C SER A 4 -19.44 39.58 -24.63
N ILE A 5 -20.31 40.59 -24.61
CA ILE A 5 -20.20 41.76 -23.71
C ILE A 5 -20.31 41.35 -22.23
N LYS A 6 -21.19 40.39 -21.91
CA LYS A 6 -21.33 39.85 -20.55
C LYS A 6 -20.11 39.06 -20.10
N ILE A 7 -19.50 38.30 -21.01
CA ILE A 7 -18.27 37.54 -20.72
C ILE A 7 -17.11 38.51 -20.49
N THR A 8 -16.93 39.50 -21.35
CA THR A 8 -15.88 40.51 -21.18
C THR A 8 -16.06 41.30 -19.88
N ALA A 9 -17.29 41.65 -19.50
CA ALA A 9 -17.56 42.34 -18.24
C ALA A 9 -17.21 41.48 -17.02
N LYS A 10 -17.53 40.17 -17.04
CA LYS A 10 -17.18 39.23 -15.96
C LYS A 10 -15.66 39.02 -15.85
N LEU A 11 -14.96 38.91 -16.97
CA LEU A 11 -13.49 38.84 -16.97
C LEU A 11 -12.88 40.10 -16.39
N LEU A 12 -13.40 41.28 -16.76
CA LEU A 12 -12.90 42.55 -16.25
C LEU A 12 -13.10 42.65 -14.73
N MET A 13 -14.25 42.19 -14.22
CA MET A 13 -14.56 42.17 -12.80
C MET A 13 -13.66 41.19 -12.03
N LEU A 14 -13.36 40.02 -12.61
CA LEU A 14 -12.43 39.05 -12.05
C LEU A 14 -10.99 39.61 -12.00
N CYS A 15 -10.53 40.25 -13.08
CA CYS A 15 -9.23 40.92 -13.10
C CYS A 15 -9.15 42.03 -12.05
N LEU A 16 -10.22 42.83 -11.90
CA LEU A 16 -10.27 43.86 -10.86
C LEU A 16 -10.21 43.25 -9.46
N PHE A 17 -10.96 42.17 -9.22
CA PHE A 17 -10.94 41.44 -7.94
C PHE A 17 -9.54 40.93 -7.60
N LEU A 18 -8.86 40.31 -8.56
CA LEU A 18 -7.49 39.80 -8.36
C LEU A 18 -6.50 40.92 -8.02
N LEU A 19 -6.64 42.12 -8.60
CA LEU A 19 -5.80 43.29 -8.30
C LEU A 19 -5.93 43.81 -6.86
N PHE A 20 -7.07 43.59 -6.19
CA PHE A 20 -7.29 43.99 -4.80
C PHE A 20 -7.05 42.85 -3.78
N THR A 21 -6.58 41.70 -4.22
CA THR A 21 -6.28 40.56 -3.34
C THR A 21 -4.77 40.38 -3.16
N PRO A 22 -4.32 39.67 -2.10
CA PRO A 22 -2.90 39.32 -1.92
C PRO A 22 -2.32 38.50 -3.08
N PHE A 23 -3.16 37.97 -3.97
CA PHE A 23 -2.77 37.18 -5.13
C PHE A 23 -1.76 37.89 -6.02
N VAL A 24 -1.98 39.16 -6.36
CA VAL A 24 -1.04 39.91 -7.21
C VAL A 24 0.28 40.19 -6.49
N HIS A 25 0.23 40.38 -5.17
CA HIS A 25 1.43 40.55 -4.36
C HIS A 25 2.26 39.25 -4.30
N GLY A 26 1.60 38.11 -4.09
CA GLY A 26 2.25 36.78 -4.12
C GLY A 26 2.78 36.42 -5.50
N LEU A 27 2.05 36.75 -6.56
CA LEU A 27 2.50 36.53 -7.94
C LEU A 27 3.74 37.38 -8.27
N LYS A 28 3.74 38.66 -7.86
CA LYS A 28 4.88 39.56 -8.05
C LYS A 28 6.10 39.09 -7.27
N GLN A 29 5.91 38.64 -6.03
CA GLN A 29 6.97 38.07 -5.20
C GLN A 29 7.55 36.78 -5.81
N SER A 30 6.71 35.94 -6.42
CA SER A 30 7.16 34.72 -7.12
C SER A 30 7.91 35.02 -8.43
N LEU A 31 7.53 36.09 -9.13
CA LEU A 31 8.21 36.55 -10.35
C LEU A 31 9.53 37.26 -10.06
N GLU A 32 9.61 38.03 -8.97
CA GLU A 32 10.84 38.71 -8.54
C GLU A 32 11.86 37.74 -7.92
N ALA A 33 11.39 36.65 -7.30
CA ALA A 33 12.25 35.63 -6.70
C ALA A 33 12.85 34.62 -7.71
N SER A 34 12.41 34.64 -8.97
CA SER A 34 12.88 33.69 -9.98
C SER A 34 13.48 34.41 -11.20
N SER A 35 14.80 34.28 -11.39
CA SER A 35 15.48 34.77 -12.59
C SER A 35 15.13 33.98 -13.86
N ASP A 36 14.35 32.91 -13.74
CA ASP A 36 13.92 32.10 -14.89
C ASP A 36 12.62 31.34 -14.56
N TRP A 37 11.51 32.06 -14.49
CA TRP A 37 10.17 31.55 -14.14
C TRP A 37 9.63 30.48 -15.10
N LEU A 38 10.22 30.33 -16.30
CA LEU A 38 9.88 29.23 -17.22
C LEU A 38 10.42 27.88 -16.73
N GLN A 39 11.49 27.87 -15.93
CA GLN A 39 12.06 26.62 -15.38
C GLN A 39 11.17 25.98 -14.31
N SER A 40 10.32 26.76 -13.61
CA SER A 40 9.38 26.21 -12.63
C SER A 40 8.15 25.57 -13.28
N LEU A 41 7.88 25.89 -14.55
CA LEU A 41 6.78 25.32 -15.34
C LEU A 41 7.21 24.13 -16.19
N VAL A 42 8.52 23.87 -16.32
CA VAL A 42 9.06 22.72 -17.06
C VAL A 42 9.38 21.59 -16.08
N TYR A 43 8.56 20.55 -16.07
CA TYR A 43 8.92 19.29 -15.44
C TYR A 43 10.06 18.62 -16.23
N ARG A 44 11.30 18.74 -15.74
CA ARG A 44 12.47 18.04 -16.29
C ARG A 44 12.64 16.71 -15.57
N GLN A 45 12.23 15.62 -16.21
CA GLN A 45 12.65 14.28 -15.80
C GLN A 45 14.17 14.17 -16.02
N ARG A 46 14.96 14.20 -14.94
CA ARG A 46 16.38 13.83 -15.00
C ARG A 46 16.48 12.31 -15.15
N THR A 47 16.69 11.83 -16.36
CA THR A 47 17.17 10.46 -16.58
C THR A 47 18.65 10.42 -16.23
N TYR A 48 18.98 9.71 -15.15
CA TYR A 48 20.36 9.35 -14.83
C TYR A 48 20.65 8.04 -15.56
N THR A 49 21.22 8.10 -16.77
CA THR A 49 21.73 6.91 -17.45
C THR A 49 23.10 6.57 -16.87
N GLN A 50 23.11 5.79 -15.78
CA GLN A 50 24.25 4.92 -15.48
C GLN A 50 23.96 3.59 -16.17
N ASN A 51 24.82 3.21 -17.12
CA ASN A 51 24.84 1.88 -17.70
C ASN A 51 25.27 0.88 -16.62
N MET A 52 24.35 0.46 -15.75
CA MET A 52 24.60 -0.68 -14.87
C MET A 52 24.57 -1.95 -15.73
N HIS A 53 25.70 -2.63 -15.77
CA HIS A 53 25.83 -3.88 -16.50
C HIS A 53 25.02 -4.96 -15.76
N LEU A 54 24.17 -5.69 -16.48
CA LEU A 54 23.23 -6.71 -15.94
C LEU A 54 23.90 -7.74 -15.00
N LYS A 55 25.21 -7.92 -15.16
CA LYS A 55 26.04 -8.82 -14.37
C LYS A 55 26.33 -8.30 -12.95
N GLU A 56 26.30 -6.99 -12.73
CA GLU A 56 26.47 -6.37 -11.40
C GLU A 56 25.18 -6.46 -10.57
N SER A 57 24.01 -6.30 -11.20
CA SER A 57 22.70 -6.48 -10.53
C SER A 57 22.45 -7.92 -10.07
N LEU A 58 23.00 -8.91 -10.78
CA LEU A 58 22.84 -10.33 -10.42
C LEU A 58 23.79 -10.78 -9.30
N ASN A 59 24.85 -10.01 -9.02
CA ASN A 59 25.86 -10.40 -8.03
C ASN A 59 25.47 -10.03 -6.58
N ILE A 60 24.48 -9.16 -6.40
CA ILE A 60 23.97 -8.73 -5.08
C ILE A 60 23.09 -9.81 -4.42
N LEU A 61 22.61 -10.80 -5.19
CA LEU A 61 21.79 -11.91 -4.68
C LEU A 61 22.59 -13.03 -3.98
N SER A 62 23.92 -12.93 -3.91
CA SER A 62 24.78 -14.05 -3.47
C SER A 62 25.45 -13.92 -2.10
N TYR A 63 25.16 -12.90 -1.27
CA TYR A 63 25.88 -12.71 0.00
C TYR A 63 25.02 -12.88 1.28
N ASN A 64 25.23 -14.05 1.89
CA ASN A 64 25.22 -14.43 3.30
C ASN A 64 23.93 -14.74 4.09
N THR A 65 23.80 -16.05 4.27
CA THR A 65 23.19 -16.86 5.33
C THR A 65 23.68 -16.51 6.73
N ASN A 66 22.74 -16.46 7.70
CA ASN A 66 22.76 -17.18 8.99
C ASN A 66 21.64 -16.65 9.90
N ILE A 67 20.41 -17.06 9.62
CA ILE A 67 19.27 -16.90 10.54
C ILE A 67 18.73 -18.31 10.79
N THR A 68 19.00 -18.87 11.96
CA THR A 68 18.40 -20.13 12.39
C THR A 68 17.08 -19.80 13.11
N LEU A 69 15.98 -19.79 12.35
CA LEU A 69 14.63 -19.78 12.92
C LEU A 69 14.18 -21.22 13.20
N PRO A 70 13.35 -21.45 14.23
CA PRO A 70 12.74 -22.76 14.48
C PRO A 70 11.94 -23.20 13.24
N LYS A 71 12.17 -24.45 12.83
CA LYS A 71 11.70 -25.03 11.58
C LYS A 71 10.22 -25.43 11.67
N GLU A 72 9.32 -24.47 11.51
CA GLU A 72 8.07 -24.72 10.78
C GLU A 72 8.25 -24.09 9.40
N GLU A 73 8.41 -24.92 8.37
CA GLU A 73 8.55 -24.47 6.98
C GLU A 73 7.23 -23.81 6.56
N ILE A 74 7.19 -22.47 6.57
CA ILE A 74 6.11 -21.68 6.00
C ILE A 74 6.35 -21.65 4.48
N SER A 75 5.63 -22.51 3.73
CA SER A 75 5.74 -22.61 2.28
C SER A 75 4.70 -21.70 1.59
N VAL A 76 4.99 -20.40 1.50
CA VAL A 76 4.21 -19.41 0.74
C VAL A 76 5.05 -18.99 -0.47
N GLU A 77 4.43 -18.70 -1.63
CA GLU A 77 5.17 -18.17 -2.80
C GLU A 77 5.74 -16.78 -2.44
N THR A 78 7.07 -16.69 -2.29
CA THR A 78 7.78 -15.45 -1.97
C THR A 78 8.50 -14.86 -3.17
N THR A 79 8.55 -13.54 -3.24
CA THR A 79 9.23 -12.81 -4.33
C THR A 79 10.76 -12.99 -4.33
N LYS A 80 11.36 -13.37 -3.19
CA LYS A 80 12.80 -13.65 -3.07
C LYS A 80 13.23 -14.96 -3.75
N GLU A 81 12.36 -15.96 -3.80
CA GLU A 81 12.69 -17.28 -4.36
C GLU A 81 12.57 -17.35 -5.89
N HIS A 82 11.96 -16.34 -6.53
CA HIS A 82 11.82 -16.25 -7.98
C HIS A 82 12.24 -14.88 -8.54
N PRO A 83 13.55 -14.59 -8.65
CA PRO A 83 14.04 -13.40 -9.31
C PRO A 83 14.03 -13.59 -10.84
N SER A 84 12.95 -13.15 -11.50
CA SER A 84 12.82 -12.83 -12.94
C SER A 84 12.15 -13.84 -13.90
N VAL A 85 11.10 -13.33 -14.54
CA VAL A 85 10.65 -13.41 -15.96
C VAL A 85 10.85 -14.71 -16.73
N VAL A 86 9.77 -15.52 -16.79
CA VAL A 86 9.20 -16.05 -18.05
C VAL A 86 7.67 -16.14 -17.84
N PRO A 87 6.81 -15.59 -18.74
CA PRO A 87 5.40 -15.91 -18.71
C PRO A 87 5.23 -17.37 -19.14
N ASN A 88 4.91 -18.26 -18.20
CA ASN A 88 4.45 -19.59 -18.57
C ASN A 88 2.94 -19.52 -18.84
N THR A 89 2.61 -19.38 -20.12
CA THR A 89 1.27 -19.50 -20.63
C THR A 89 0.75 -20.91 -20.39
N ALA A 90 -0.46 -20.98 -19.83
CA ALA A 90 -1.38 -22.11 -19.82
C ALA A 90 -1.08 -23.28 -18.85
N VAL A 91 -1.81 -23.26 -17.73
CA VAL A 91 -2.56 -24.43 -17.30
C VAL A 91 -4.04 -24.05 -17.28
N PRO A 92 -4.94 -24.78 -17.98
CA PRO A 92 -6.37 -24.54 -17.85
C PRO A 92 -6.84 -25.13 -16.52
N SER A 93 -7.01 -24.29 -15.49
CA SER A 93 -7.71 -24.70 -14.26
C SER A 93 -9.20 -24.45 -14.41
N THR A 94 -9.97 -25.52 -14.29
CA THR A 94 -11.41 -25.51 -14.04
C THR A 94 -11.68 -24.67 -12.79
N LYS A 95 -12.39 -23.53 -12.95
CA LYS A 95 -12.44 -22.35 -12.05
C LYS A 95 -11.06 -21.69 -11.85
N GLN A 96 -10.95 -20.44 -12.29
CA GLN A 96 -9.76 -19.62 -12.10
C GLN A 96 -9.60 -19.33 -10.61
N GLN A 97 -8.54 -19.85 -10.00
CA GLN A 97 -8.22 -19.64 -8.59
C GLN A 97 -7.88 -18.16 -8.36
N LYS A 98 -8.62 -17.49 -7.47
CA LYS A 98 -8.37 -16.07 -7.14
C LYS A 98 -6.96 -15.87 -6.55
N LYS A 99 -6.33 -14.76 -6.91
CA LYS A 99 -4.95 -14.43 -6.57
C LYS A 99 -4.86 -13.18 -5.69
N ILE A 100 -4.06 -13.26 -4.62
CA ILE A 100 -3.88 -12.18 -3.65
C ILE A 100 -2.40 -11.79 -3.62
N TYR A 101 -2.12 -10.49 -3.61
CA TYR A 101 -0.78 -9.95 -3.36
C TYR A 101 -0.74 -9.23 -2.03
N ILE A 102 0.24 -9.55 -1.19
CA ILE A 102 0.45 -8.89 0.11
C ILE A 102 1.85 -8.29 0.11
N TYR A 103 1.94 -7.00 0.37
CA TYR A 103 3.21 -6.32 0.58
C TYR A 103 3.10 -5.39 1.79
N ASN A 104 4.23 -4.91 2.28
CA ASN A 104 4.25 -3.92 3.36
C ASN A 104 5.11 -2.75 2.88
N THR A 105 4.58 -1.53 2.84
CA THR A 105 5.44 -0.37 2.56
C THR A 105 6.49 -0.20 3.67
N HIS A 106 6.15 -0.54 4.92
CA HIS A 106 7.02 -0.39 6.10
C HIS A 106 7.43 -1.74 6.72
N GLN A 107 8.00 -2.66 5.92
CA GLN A 107 8.29 -4.07 6.28
C GLN A 107 8.92 -4.33 7.66
N SER A 108 9.79 -3.44 8.13
CA SER A 108 10.56 -3.64 9.36
C SER A 108 9.88 -3.11 10.63
N GLU A 109 8.72 -2.49 10.51
CA GLU A 109 8.01 -1.96 11.68
C GLU A 109 7.62 -3.10 12.63
N ALA A 110 8.11 -3.02 13.86
CA ALA A 110 7.97 -4.08 14.85
C ALA A 110 6.83 -3.82 15.84
N TYR A 111 6.17 -4.90 16.23
CA TYR A 111 5.24 -4.98 17.37
C TYR A 111 6.00 -5.07 18.70
N GLN A 112 5.28 -5.12 19.82
CA GLN A 112 5.86 -5.09 21.17
C GLN A 112 6.94 -6.16 21.39
N ASP A 113 6.74 -7.36 20.84
CA ASP A 113 7.62 -8.52 21.03
C ASP A 113 8.75 -8.61 19.97
N GLY A 114 8.93 -7.58 19.15
CA GLY A 114 10.00 -7.49 18.13
C GLY A 114 9.69 -8.19 16.80
N LYS A 115 8.56 -8.92 16.71
CA LYS A 115 8.02 -9.41 15.43
C LYS A 115 7.58 -8.25 14.55
N THR A 116 7.71 -8.40 13.25
CA THR A 116 7.51 -7.33 12.26
C THR A 116 6.17 -7.43 11.54
N VAL A 117 5.78 -6.36 10.84
CA VAL A 117 4.64 -6.39 9.92
C VAL A 117 4.83 -7.41 8.79
N LEU A 118 6.07 -7.69 8.36
CA LEU A 118 6.35 -8.75 7.39
C LEU A 118 6.06 -10.15 7.97
N ASP A 119 6.43 -10.39 9.24
CA ASP A 119 6.08 -11.65 9.92
C ASP A 119 4.56 -11.86 9.98
N ALA A 120 3.81 -10.79 10.28
CA ALA A 120 2.34 -10.80 10.30
C ALA A 120 1.75 -11.06 8.90
N ALA A 121 2.27 -10.39 7.87
CA ALA A 121 1.83 -10.57 6.49
C ALA A 121 2.06 -12.01 5.97
N LEU A 122 3.18 -12.64 6.33
CA LEU A 122 3.45 -14.06 6.00
C LEU A 122 2.42 -15.00 6.63
N ILE A 123 2.01 -14.75 7.88
CA ILE A 123 0.98 -15.56 8.56
C ILE A 123 -0.39 -15.37 7.89
N LEU A 124 -0.76 -14.14 7.54
CA LEU A 124 -1.99 -13.87 6.79
C LEU A 124 -1.95 -14.59 5.44
N GLY A 125 -0.83 -14.51 4.72
CA GLY A 125 -0.65 -15.17 3.44
C GLY A 125 -0.86 -16.68 3.53
N LYS A 126 -0.22 -17.35 4.49
CA LYS A 126 -0.41 -18.78 4.74
C LYS A 126 -1.88 -19.15 4.99
N LYS A 127 -2.59 -18.38 5.81
CA LYS A 127 -4.01 -18.64 6.10
C LYS A 127 -4.90 -18.49 4.88
N LEU A 128 -4.56 -17.57 3.97
CA LEU A 128 -5.28 -17.40 2.72
C LEU A 128 -4.96 -18.53 1.72
N GLU A 129 -3.72 -19.02 1.69
CA GLU A 129 -3.39 -20.24 0.91
C GLU A 129 -4.14 -21.47 1.42
N GLU A 130 -4.24 -21.65 2.74
CA GLU A 130 -5.03 -22.73 3.38
C GLU A 130 -6.52 -22.66 3.01
N LYS A 131 -7.01 -21.48 2.63
CA LYS A 131 -8.38 -21.27 2.14
C LYS A 131 -8.53 -21.47 0.62
N GLY A 132 -7.44 -21.78 -0.07
CA GLY A 132 -7.44 -22.12 -1.50
C GLY A 132 -7.17 -20.93 -2.42
N TYR A 133 -6.62 -19.82 -1.93
CA TYR A 133 -6.17 -18.71 -2.77
C TYR A 133 -4.73 -18.93 -3.25
N LYS A 134 -4.39 -18.38 -4.43
CA LYS A 134 -2.98 -18.23 -4.80
C LYS A 134 -2.45 -16.94 -4.17
N VAL A 135 -1.48 -17.02 -3.27
CA VAL A 135 -0.99 -15.84 -2.55
C VAL A 135 0.47 -15.58 -2.90
N VAL A 136 0.81 -14.31 -3.16
CA VAL A 136 2.19 -13.85 -3.33
C VAL A 136 2.49 -12.85 -2.22
N VAL A 137 3.51 -13.12 -1.40
CA VAL A 137 3.96 -12.20 -0.35
C VAL A 137 5.29 -11.55 -0.76
N GLU A 138 5.34 -10.22 -0.73
CA GLU A 138 6.51 -9.43 -1.07
C GLU A 138 7.54 -9.45 0.07
N THR A 139 8.65 -10.13 -0.18
CA THR A 139 9.73 -10.36 0.81
C THR A 139 11.04 -9.70 0.41
N ASN A 140 11.12 -9.02 -0.74
CA ASN A 140 12.28 -8.23 -1.13
C ASN A 140 12.62 -7.24 -0.02
N ASP A 141 13.90 -7.02 0.25
CA ASP A 141 14.34 -6.15 1.35
C ASP A 141 14.28 -4.68 0.91
N PHE A 142 13.21 -3.99 1.28
CA PHE A 142 13.01 -2.59 0.89
C PHE A 142 14.06 -1.69 1.52
N ILE A 143 14.56 -2.01 2.72
CA ILE A 143 15.59 -1.23 3.40
C ILE A 143 16.93 -1.36 2.68
N ALA A 144 17.34 -2.59 2.35
CA ALA A 144 18.55 -2.83 1.59
C ALA A 144 18.48 -2.18 0.22
N TYR A 145 17.33 -2.27 -0.46
CA TYR A 145 17.12 -1.60 -1.74
C TYR A 145 17.21 -0.07 -1.59
N MET A 146 16.49 0.55 -0.65
CA MET A 146 16.59 2.00 -0.39
C MET A 146 18.03 2.43 -0.10
N ARG A 147 18.74 1.68 0.75
CA ARG A 147 20.14 1.96 1.10
C ARG A 147 21.05 1.91 -0.13
N SER A 148 20.85 0.94 -1.03
CA SER A 148 21.61 0.84 -2.29
C SER A 148 21.41 2.05 -3.20
N GLN A 149 20.25 2.72 -3.11
CA GLN A 149 19.92 3.91 -3.89
C GLN A 149 20.28 5.23 -3.17
N GLY A 150 20.83 5.16 -1.95
CA GLY A 150 21.07 6.34 -1.11
C GLY A 150 19.79 7.02 -0.65
N TRP A 151 18.67 6.28 -0.57
CA TRP A 151 17.38 6.78 -0.12
C TRP A 151 17.15 6.54 1.37
N ASP A 152 16.29 7.36 1.95
CA ASP A 152 15.87 7.31 3.35
C ASP A 152 14.50 6.64 3.52
N TYR A 153 14.06 6.50 4.78
CA TYR A 153 12.77 5.90 5.13
C TYR A 153 11.57 6.59 4.46
N ASN A 154 11.65 7.89 4.21
CA ASN A 154 10.59 8.66 3.54
C ASN A 154 10.37 8.22 2.09
N SER A 155 11.33 7.48 1.52
CA SER A 155 11.23 6.90 0.18
C SER A 155 10.59 5.52 0.16
N SER A 156 10.10 5.00 1.29
CA SER A 156 9.47 3.66 1.39
C SER A 156 8.35 3.48 0.36
N TYR A 157 7.48 4.49 0.19
CA TYR A 157 6.40 4.44 -0.80
C TYR A 157 6.90 4.39 -2.26
N LYS A 158 8.08 4.96 -2.57
CA LYS A 158 8.68 4.82 -3.91
C LYS A 158 9.12 3.39 -4.18
N VAL A 159 9.66 2.73 -3.16
CA VAL A 159 10.14 1.35 -3.26
C VAL A 159 8.98 0.37 -3.30
N SER A 160 7.97 0.55 -2.45
CA SER A 160 6.78 -0.28 -2.47
C SER A 160 5.99 -0.13 -3.78
N TYR A 161 5.89 1.10 -4.32
CA TYR A 161 5.34 1.33 -5.65
C TYR A 161 6.08 0.54 -6.73
N LYS A 162 7.42 0.58 -6.72
CA LYS A 162 8.23 -0.20 -7.67
C LYS A 162 7.90 -1.69 -7.59
N TYR A 163 7.99 -2.29 -6.40
CA TYR A 163 7.79 -3.73 -6.23
C TYR A 163 6.34 -4.16 -6.50
N LEU A 164 5.35 -3.33 -6.18
CA LEU A 164 3.96 -3.57 -6.59
C LEU A 164 3.82 -3.64 -8.12
N ASN A 165 4.44 -2.72 -8.86
CA ASN A 165 4.41 -2.75 -10.31
C ASN A 165 5.18 -3.96 -10.88
N ASP A 166 6.34 -4.30 -10.30
CA ASP A 166 7.09 -5.49 -10.69
C ASP A 166 6.25 -6.76 -10.46
N ALA A 167 5.52 -6.85 -9.35
CA ALA A 167 4.64 -7.98 -9.05
C ALA A 167 3.49 -8.09 -10.08
N LEU A 168 2.85 -6.97 -10.44
CA LEU A 168 1.82 -6.95 -11.47
C LEU A 168 2.34 -7.41 -12.84
N VAL A 169 3.58 -7.06 -13.19
CA VAL A 169 4.23 -7.51 -14.43
C VAL A 169 4.57 -9.00 -14.37
N ASN A 170 5.15 -9.46 -13.25
CA ASN A 170 5.68 -10.82 -13.14
C ASN A 170 4.61 -11.88 -12.90
N TYR A 171 3.58 -11.55 -12.12
CA TYR A 171 2.53 -12.48 -11.72
C TYR A 171 1.19 -12.21 -12.41
N GLY A 172 1.05 -11.10 -13.15
CA GLY A 172 -0.19 -10.66 -13.77
C GLY A 172 -1.12 -9.95 -12.78
N GLY A 173 -2.42 -9.90 -13.11
CA GLY A 173 -3.44 -9.32 -12.24
C GLY A 173 -3.66 -10.10 -10.94
N PHE A 174 -4.17 -9.39 -9.94
CA PHE A 174 -4.58 -9.90 -8.64
C PHE A 174 -6.04 -9.54 -8.39
N ASP A 175 -6.79 -10.41 -7.71
CA ASP A 175 -8.15 -10.13 -7.29
C ASP A 175 -8.17 -9.18 -6.08
N LEU A 176 -7.14 -9.26 -5.22
CA LEU A 176 -6.92 -8.36 -4.08
C LEU A 176 -5.43 -8.06 -3.88
N VAL A 177 -5.13 -6.79 -3.62
CA VAL A 177 -3.81 -6.34 -3.18
C VAL A 177 -3.92 -5.73 -1.78
N ILE A 178 -3.01 -6.11 -0.88
CA ILE A 178 -2.99 -5.64 0.50
C ILE A 178 -1.65 -4.97 0.79
N ASP A 179 -1.68 -3.67 1.09
CA ASP A 179 -0.60 -2.99 1.77
C ASP A 179 -0.81 -3.15 3.28
N PHE A 180 -0.07 -4.07 3.88
CA PHE A 180 -0.24 -4.45 5.28
C PHE A 180 0.72 -3.63 6.16
N HIS A 181 0.16 -2.96 7.16
CA HIS A 181 0.87 -2.06 8.07
C HIS A 181 0.51 -2.34 9.53
N ARG A 182 1.13 -1.58 10.43
CA ARG A 182 0.64 -1.38 11.79
C ARG A 182 0.55 0.12 12.10
N ASP A 183 -0.41 0.49 12.93
CA ASP A 183 -0.56 1.85 13.41
C ASP A 183 0.54 2.19 14.44
N SER A 184 0.55 3.43 14.92
CA SER A 184 1.42 3.91 16.02
C SER A 184 0.60 4.57 17.14
N VAL A 185 -0.60 4.06 17.37
CA VAL A 185 -1.51 4.53 18.43
C VAL A 185 -1.23 3.85 19.78
N PRO A 186 -1.58 4.49 20.91
CA PRO A 186 -1.40 3.90 22.24
C PRO A 186 -2.21 2.60 22.40
N ARG A 187 -1.74 1.73 23.31
CA ARG A 187 -2.35 0.42 23.61
C ARG A 187 -3.86 0.47 23.87
N SER A 188 -4.33 1.51 24.57
CA SER A 188 -5.75 1.71 24.87
C SER A 188 -6.62 1.90 23.61
N ALA A 189 -6.03 2.32 22.50
CA ALA A 189 -6.69 2.50 21.21
C ALA A 189 -6.42 1.35 20.22
N SER A 190 -5.55 0.40 20.57
CA SER A 190 -5.12 -0.69 19.68
C SER A 190 -5.48 -2.09 20.17
N VAL A 191 -6.04 -2.24 21.37
CA VAL A 191 -6.49 -3.54 21.92
C VAL A 191 -8.01 -3.56 22.05
N LEU A 192 -8.60 -4.70 21.70
CA LEU A 192 -9.99 -5.06 21.97
C LEU A 192 -10.02 -6.39 22.74
N THR A 193 -10.78 -6.45 23.83
CA THR A 193 -11.13 -7.73 24.47
C THR A 193 -12.53 -8.14 24.01
N TYR A 194 -12.64 -9.31 23.40
CA TYR A 194 -13.92 -9.88 22.94
C TYR A 194 -13.94 -11.37 23.30
N ASN A 195 -15.01 -11.82 23.97
CA ASN A 195 -15.15 -13.21 24.46
C ASN A 195 -13.91 -13.75 25.20
N ASN A 196 -13.37 -12.96 26.15
CA ASN A 196 -12.17 -13.28 26.94
C ASN A 196 -10.88 -13.48 26.13
N LYS A 197 -10.84 -13.04 24.87
CA LYS A 197 -9.66 -13.07 24.00
C LYS A 197 -9.31 -11.64 23.58
N ASN A 198 -8.01 -11.33 23.54
CA ASN A 198 -7.52 -10.01 23.11
C ASN A 198 -7.17 -10.04 21.63
N TYR A 199 -7.56 -8.97 20.94
CA TYR A 199 -7.37 -8.74 19.53
C TYR A 199 -6.68 -7.39 19.32
N ALA A 200 -5.82 -7.32 18.31
CA ALA A 200 -5.34 -6.06 17.77
C ALA A 200 -6.47 -5.37 16.99
N LYS A 201 -6.84 -4.15 17.37
CA LYS A 201 -7.78 -3.34 16.58
C LYS A 201 -7.13 -3.00 15.25
N THR A 202 -7.92 -3.08 14.19
CA THR A 202 -7.47 -2.89 12.81
C THR A 202 -8.20 -1.71 12.19
N MET A 203 -7.61 -1.06 11.21
CA MET A 203 -8.21 0.07 10.49
C MET A 203 -7.86 0.01 9.01
N MET A 204 -8.79 0.40 8.15
CA MET A 204 -8.50 0.64 6.74
C MET A 204 -8.17 2.11 6.52
N VAL A 205 -7.14 2.39 5.73
CA VAL A 205 -6.77 3.76 5.34
C VAL A 205 -6.96 3.92 3.84
N VAL A 206 -7.56 5.03 3.42
CA VAL A 206 -7.76 5.38 2.03
C VAL A 206 -7.16 6.74 1.72
N GLY A 207 -6.32 6.78 0.68
CA GLY A 207 -5.79 8.00 0.08
C GLY A 207 -6.86 8.63 -0.81
N GLY A 208 -7.57 9.61 -0.28
CA GLY A 208 -8.71 10.28 -0.92
C GLY A 208 -8.38 11.10 -2.17
N LEU A 209 -7.09 11.33 -2.46
CA LEU A 209 -6.66 12.05 -3.67
C LEU A 209 -6.38 11.10 -4.86
N GLY A 210 -6.28 9.79 -4.62
CA GLY A 210 -6.02 8.80 -5.66
C GLY A 210 -7.22 8.56 -6.57
N LYS A 211 -6.97 8.24 -7.84
CA LYS A 211 -8.03 7.95 -8.84
C LYS A 211 -8.95 6.78 -8.45
N ASN A 212 -8.46 5.85 -7.63
CA ASN A 212 -9.18 4.67 -7.16
C ASN A 212 -9.73 4.86 -5.73
N ALA A 213 -9.75 6.07 -5.19
CA ALA A 213 -10.20 6.32 -3.81
C ALA A 213 -11.62 5.78 -3.56
N GLN A 214 -12.52 5.88 -4.56
CA GLN A 214 -13.87 5.37 -4.46
C GLN A 214 -13.91 3.83 -4.35
N SER A 215 -13.18 3.10 -5.22
CA SER A 215 -13.14 1.64 -5.17
C SER A 215 -12.44 1.14 -3.90
N ALA A 216 -11.32 1.76 -3.53
CA ALA A 216 -10.62 1.46 -2.29
C ALA A 216 -11.51 1.68 -1.06
N THR A 217 -12.32 2.75 -1.03
CA THR A 217 -13.29 3.00 0.04
C THR A 217 -14.36 1.93 0.08
N ALA A 218 -14.91 1.53 -1.07
CA ALA A 218 -15.94 0.49 -1.14
C ALA A 218 -15.42 -0.84 -0.58
N VAL A 219 -14.30 -1.36 -1.11
CA VAL A 219 -13.70 -2.62 -0.65
C VAL A 219 -13.33 -2.56 0.83
N SER A 220 -12.73 -1.44 1.28
CA SER A 220 -12.36 -1.23 2.69
C SER A 220 -13.58 -1.23 3.61
N THR A 221 -14.70 -0.65 3.19
CA THR A 221 -15.94 -0.56 3.97
C THR A 221 -16.59 -1.93 4.07
N THR A 222 -16.76 -2.63 2.94
CA THR A 222 -17.33 -3.98 2.90
C THR A 222 -16.53 -4.94 3.77
N LEU A 223 -15.19 -4.94 3.66
CA LEU A 223 -14.35 -5.81 4.48
C LEU A 223 -14.42 -5.43 5.97
N THR A 224 -14.45 -4.13 6.30
CA THR A 224 -14.64 -3.63 7.67
C THR A 224 -15.93 -4.15 8.29
N ASP A 225 -17.03 -4.09 7.54
CA ASP A 225 -18.35 -4.55 7.99
C ASP A 225 -18.38 -6.06 8.18
N ILE A 226 -17.91 -6.83 7.20
CA ILE A 226 -17.79 -8.30 7.27
C ILE A 226 -17.03 -8.70 8.54
N ILE A 227 -15.87 -8.11 8.79
CA ILE A 227 -15.04 -8.45 9.94
C ILE A 227 -15.73 -8.09 11.26
N ASN A 228 -16.39 -6.92 11.33
CA ASN A 228 -17.10 -6.51 12.54
C ASN A 228 -18.35 -7.37 12.82
N THR A 229 -18.92 -8.06 11.83
CA THR A 229 -19.96 -9.08 12.10
C THR A 229 -19.39 -10.30 12.86
N LYS A 230 -18.10 -10.59 12.70
CA LYS A 230 -17.41 -11.73 13.33
C LYS A 230 -16.87 -11.35 14.72
N VAL A 231 -16.19 -10.22 14.83
CA VAL A 231 -15.66 -9.67 16.09
C VAL A 231 -16.00 -8.18 16.16
N ASN A 232 -17.10 -7.87 16.85
CA ASN A 232 -17.64 -6.53 16.92
C ASN A 232 -16.63 -5.53 17.53
N GLY A 233 -16.31 -4.48 16.77
CA GLY A 233 -15.40 -3.41 17.17
C GLY A 233 -13.93 -3.71 16.91
N MET A 234 -13.59 -4.84 16.29
CA MET A 234 -12.20 -5.15 15.91
C MET A 234 -11.72 -4.20 14.82
N MET A 235 -12.56 -3.91 13.83
CA MET A 235 -12.29 -2.90 12.83
C MET A 235 -12.79 -1.54 13.30
N LYS A 236 -11.89 -0.55 13.31
CA LYS A 236 -12.23 0.88 13.37
C LYS A 236 -12.91 1.30 12.07
N SER A 237 -13.59 2.46 12.10
CA SER A 237 -14.09 3.10 10.89
C SER A 237 -12.98 3.33 9.87
N VAL A 238 -13.31 3.19 8.59
CA VAL A 238 -12.39 3.51 7.47
C VAL A 238 -11.93 4.96 7.59
N MET A 239 -10.62 5.18 7.54
CA MET A 239 -10.01 6.51 7.60
C MET A 239 -9.66 6.98 6.19
N ILE A 240 -10.29 8.07 5.75
CA ILE A 240 -9.93 8.73 4.49
C ILE A 240 -8.99 9.90 4.79
N ARG A 241 -7.87 9.97 4.08
CA ARG A 241 -6.88 11.04 4.19
C ARG A 241 -6.71 11.76 2.87
N GLU A 242 -6.47 13.07 2.89
CA GLU A 242 -6.07 13.83 1.70
C GLU A 242 -4.61 13.53 1.33
N ALA A 243 -4.37 12.31 0.83
CA ALA A 243 -3.04 11.79 0.49
C ALA A 243 -3.10 10.88 -0.75
N TYR A 244 -1.92 10.66 -1.34
CA TYR A 244 -1.69 9.62 -2.34
C TYR A 244 -1.01 8.43 -1.68
N TYR A 245 -1.55 7.24 -1.93
CA TYR A 245 -0.94 5.96 -1.60
C TYR A 245 -0.92 5.12 -2.88
N ASN A 246 -0.26 3.96 -2.82
CA ASN A 246 -0.22 3.00 -3.92
C ASN A 246 -1.60 2.48 -4.35
N GLN A 247 -2.67 2.87 -3.65
CA GLN A 247 -4.04 2.57 -4.02
C GLN A 247 -4.41 3.03 -5.44
N GLU A 248 -3.68 3.99 -6.01
CA GLU A 248 -3.84 4.40 -7.40
C GLU A 248 -3.40 3.35 -8.44
N VAL A 249 -2.63 2.34 -8.04
CA VAL A 249 -2.03 1.36 -8.98
C VAL A 249 -3.01 0.28 -9.40
N HIS A 250 -3.92 -0.13 -8.51
CA HIS A 250 -4.87 -1.22 -8.72
C HIS A 250 -6.26 -0.82 -8.20
N GLU A 251 -7.35 -1.38 -8.71
CA GLU A 251 -8.70 -1.00 -8.25
C GLU A 251 -9.12 -1.72 -6.96
N ASN A 252 -8.64 -2.95 -6.77
CA ASN A 252 -8.88 -3.79 -5.60
C ASN A 252 -7.64 -3.82 -4.69
N ILE A 253 -7.26 -2.66 -4.17
CA ILE A 253 -6.13 -2.51 -3.26
C ILE A 253 -6.57 -1.83 -1.98
N VAL A 254 -6.18 -2.40 -0.85
CA VAL A 254 -6.47 -1.89 0.48
C VAL A 254 -5.17 -1.60 1.22
N LEU A 255 -5.18 -0.55 2.04
CA LEU A 255 -4.15 -0.29 3.04
C LEU A 255 -4.77 -0.63 4.39
N MET A 256 -4.21 -1.62 5.06
CA MET A 256 -4.72 -2.15 6.32
C MET A 256 -3.70 -1.98 7.44
N GLU A 257 -4.10 -1.29 8.50
CA GLU A 257 -3.34 -1.06 9.72
C GLU A 257 -3.75 -2.09 10.78
N VAL A 258 -2.92 -3.08 11.08
CA VAL A 258 -3.25 -4.17 12.02
C VAL A 258 -2.52 -3.97 13.35
N GLY A 259 -3.24 -3.47 14.36
CA GLY A 259 -2.69 -3.16 15.67
C GLY A 259 -1.78 -1.93 15.66
N SER A 260 -0.93 -1.83 16.67
CA SER A 260 0.14 -0.85 16.79
C SER A 260 1.41 -1.45 17.39
N ASP A 261 2.47 -0.66 17.49
CA ASP A 261 3.71 -0.99 18.21
C ASP A 261 3.49 -1.42 19.67
N ALA A 262 2.34 -1.08 20.26
CA ALA A 262 1.98 -1.45 21.62
C ALA A 262 1.18 -2.77 21.75
N ASN A 263 0.92 -3.46 20.65
CA ASN A 263 0.29 -4.79 20.65
C ASN A 263 1.33 -5.91 20.79
N THR A 264 0.97 -6.95 21.53
CA THR A 264 1.70 -8.23 21.47
C THR A 264 1.43 -8.91 20.15
N PHE A 265 2.37 -9.74 19.68
CA PHE A 265 2.19 -10.45 18.42
C PHE A 265 1.06 -11.48 18.48
N SER A 266 0.79 -12.06 19.65
CA SER A 266 -0.35 -12.95 19.87
C SER A 266 -1.69 -12.24 19.63
N GLU A 267 -1.85 -10.99 20.08
CA GLU A 267 -3.03 -10.17 19.80
C GLU A 267 -3.20 -9.89 18.30
N VAL A 268 -2.09 -9.70 17.58
CA VAL A 268 -2.07 -9.51 16.12
C VAL A 268 -2.48 -10.79 15.39
N GLN A 269 -1.92 -11.95 15.79
CA GLN A 269 -2.28 -13.25 15.21
C GLN A 269 -3.76 -13.57 15.40
N ASN A 270 -4.31 -13.27 16.58
CA ASN A 270 -5.74 -13.41 16.86
C ASN A 270 -6.61 -12.60 15.91
N SER A 271 -6.20 -11.38 15.55
CA SER A 271 -6.89 -10.56 14.56
C SER A 271 -6.71 -11.11 13.16
N ILE A 272 -5.50 -11.56 12.80
CA ILE A 272 -5.20 -12.16 11.49
C ILE A 272 -6.08 -13.39 11.20
N ASP A 273 -6.40 -14.21 12.21
CA ASP A 273 -7.37 -15.31 12.05
C ASP A 273 -8.72 -14.80 11.51
N VAL A 274 -9.23 -13.72 12.10
CA VAL A 274 -10.51 -13.11 11.73
C VAL A 274 -10.41 -12.39 10.38
N LEU A 275 -9.28 -11.73 10.11
CA LEU A 275 -9.01 -11.06 8.83
C LEU A 275 -9.02 -12.06 7.68
N ALA A 276 -8.40 -13.23 7.85
CA ALA A 276 -8.40 -14.29 6.83
C ALA A 276 -9.83 -14.78 6.53
N GLU A 277 -10.68 -14.95 7.54
CA GLU A 277 -12.12 -15.26 7.36
C GLU A 277 -12.88 -14.14 6.64
N GLY A 278 -12.59 -12.87 6.98
CA GLY A 278 -13.25 -11.73 6.35
C GLY A 278 -12.88 -11.55 4.88
N ILE A 279 -11.59 -11.74 4.55
CA ILE A 279 -11.10 -11.67 3.16
C ILE A 279 -11.68 -12.83 2.33
N ASP A 280 -11.78 -14.02 2.91
CA ASP A 280 -12.41 -15.18 2.24
C ASP A 280 -13.87 -14.94 1.89
N GLU A 281 -14.64 -14.39 2.84
CA GLU A 281 -16.03 -14.03 2.61
C GLU A 281 -16.18 -12.92 1.55
N LEU A 282 -15.35 -11.88 1.62
CA LEU A 282 -15.31 -10.80 0.62
C LEU A 282 -15.11 -11.38 -0.78
N LEU A 283 -14.08 -12.20 -0.96
CA LEU A 283 -13.73 -12.76 -2.28
C LEU A 283 -14.71 -13.83 -2.75
N LYS A 284 -15.45 -14.51 -1.88
CA LYS A 284 -16.53 -15.43 -2.30
C LYS A 284 -17.81 -14.68 -2.68
N GLY A 285 -18.08 -13.54 -2.04
CA GLY A 285 -19.26 -12.71 -2.32
C GLY A 285 -19.26 -12.05 -3.70
N GLU A 286 -18.08 -11.84 -4.29
CA GLU A 286 -17.94 -11.32 -5.66
C GLU A 286 -18.33 -12.32 -6.77
N ASP A 287 -18.47 -13.60 -6.45
CA ASP A 287 -18.84 -14.65 -7.43
C ASP A 287 -20.37 -14.79 -7.60
N GLN A 288 -21.17 -13.96 -6.91
CA GLN A 288 -22.64 -13.97 -6.91
C GLN A 288 -23.21 -12.69 -7.51
#